data_AF-A0A2Z5MUD9-F1
#
_entry.id   AF-A0A2Z5MUD9-F1
#
_cell.length_a   1.000
_cell.length_b   1.000
_cell.length_c   1.000
_cell.angle_alpha   90.00
_cell.angle_beta   90.00
_cell.angle_gamma   90.00
#
_symmetry.space_group_name_H-M   'P 1'
#
loop_
_entity.id
_entity.type
_entity.pdbx_description
1 polymer ?
#
loop_
_entity_poly.entity_id
_entity_poly.type
_entity_poly.pdbx_seq_one_letter_code
_entity_poly.pdbx_strand_id
1 'polypeptide(L)' 'MLYAILTPDEEAPLGYFDSPDAPTPEELADHLARAMGFDDRDAWSHAYGIEQLGIAPVH' A
#
# COMPACT_ATOMS: atom_id res chain seq x y z
N MET A 1 12.39 5.85 -6.32
CA MET A 1 12.73 4.42 -6.19
C MET A 1 11.42 3.70 -6.10
N LEU A 2 11.24 2.65 -6.89
CA LEU A 2 9.96 1.95 -6.89
C LEU A 2 9.89 1.00 -5.70
N TYR A 3 8.76 1.00 -5.03
CA TYR A 3 8.45 0.09 -3.93
C TYR A 3 7.18 -0.70 -4.25
N ALA A 4 7.20 -2.00 -4.03
CA ALA A 4 6.02 -2.85 -4.09
C ALA A 4 5.34 -2.87 -2.72
N ILE A 5 4.01 -2.70 -2.72
CA ILE A 5 3.16 -2.77 -1.53
C ILE A 5 2.59 -4.18 -1.44
N LEU A 6 2.81 -4.84 -0.32
CA LEU A 6 2.50 -6.26 -0.13
C LEU A 6 1.54 -6.44 1.06
N THR A 7 0.76 -7.51 1.02
CA THR A 7 0.00 -8.03 2.17
C THR A 7 0.22 -9.55 2.25
N PRO A 8 0.25 -10.15 3.45
CA PRO A 8 0.44 -11.61 3.59
C PRO A 8 -0.64 -12.44 2.88
N ASP A 9 -1.84 -11.89 2.68
CA ASP A 9 -2.98 -12.62 2.10
C ASP A 9 -2.94 -12.72 0.57
N GLU A 10 -2.14 -11.89 -0.11
CA GLU A 10 -2.11 -11.80 -1.57
C GLU A 10 -0.76 -12.26 -2.14
N GLU A 11 -0.80 -13.09 -3.18
CA GLU A 11 0.41 -13.52 -3.91
C GLU A 11 1.02 -12.39 -4.77
N ALA A 12 0.20 -11.42 -5.18
CA ALA A 12 0.62 -10.29 -6.00
C ALA A 12 0.70 -8.99 -5.16
N PRO A 13 1.58 -8.03 -5.55
CA PRO A 13 1.58 -6.72 -4.91
C PRO A 13 0.23 -6.03 -5.06
N LEU A 14 -0.24 -5.42 -3.97
CA LEU A 14 -1.43 -4.57 -3.96
C LEU A 14 -1.26 -3.33 -4.84
N GLY A 15 -0.02 -2.90 -5.02
CA GLY A 15 0.33 -1.78 -5.87
C GLY A 15 1.80 -1.43 -5.79
N TYR A 16 2.15 -0.32 -6.42
CA TYR A 16 3.51 0.21 -6.44
C TYR A 16 3.52 1.68 -6.05
N PHE A 17 4.55 2.09 -5.35
CA PHE A 17 4.75 3.47 -4.92
C PHE A 17 6.14 3.94 -5.31
N ASP A 18 6.21 5.06 -6.04
CA ASP A 18 7.49 5.70 -6.35
C ASP A 18 7.78 6.79 -5.31
N SER A 19 8.87 6.61 -4.58
CA SER A 19 9.31 7.54 -3.55
C SER A 19 10.83 7.69 -3.59
N PRO A 20 11.38 8.91 -3.39
CA PRO A 20 12.83 9.11 -3.26
C PRO A 20 13.40 8.45 -1.99
N ASP A 21 12.59 8.33 -0.94
CA ASP A 21 12.94 7.75 0.36
C ASP A 21 12.07 6.53 0.67
N ALA A 22 12.47 5.71 1.66
CA ALA A 22 11.65 4.59 2.11
C ALA A 22 10.34 5.12 2.73
N PRO A 23 9.17 4.82 2.13
CA PRO A 23 7.90 5.35 2.59
C PRO A 23 7.40 4.59 3.82
N THR A 24 6.54 5.25 4.58
CA THR A 24 5.85 4.69 5.74
C THR A 24 4.64 3.85 5.32
N PRO A 25 4.23 2.84 6.11
CA PRO A 25 2.99 2.09 5.85
C PRO A 25 1.76 2.99 5.70
N GLU A 26 1.70 4.07 6.47
CA GLU A 26 0.67 5.10 6.42
C GLU A 26 0.58 5.78 5.05
N GLU A 27 1.73 6.17 4.48
CA GLU A 27 1.79 6.79 3.14
C GLU A 27 1.38 5.82 2.04
N LEU A 28 1.74 4.54 2.17
CA LEU A 28 1.34 3.48 1.23
C LEU A 28 -0.17 3.22 1.28
N ALA A 29 -0.73 3.14 2.49
CA ALA A 29 -2.17 2.97 2.70
C ALA A 29 -2.95 4.16 2.16
N ASP A 30 -2.50 5.39 2.43
CA ASP A 30 -3.11 6.61 1.89
C ASP A 30 -3.03 6.64 0.35
N HIS A 31 -1.92 6.18 -0.22
CA HIS A 31 -1.76 6.07 -1.66
C HIS A 31 -2.75 5.08 -2.28
N LEU A 32 -2.84 3.87 -1.72
CA LEU A 32 -3.75 2.82 -2.20
C LEU A 32 -5.21 3.22 -2.05
N ALA A 33 -5.58 3.81 -0.91
CA ALA A 33 -6.93 4.32 -0.67
C ALA A 33 -7.34 5.33 -1.75
N ARG A 34 -6.49 6.34 -2.01
CA ARG A 34 -6.75 7.35 -3.04
C ARG A 34 -6.79 6.75 -4.45
N ALA A 35 -5.89 5.83 -4.76
CA ALA A 35 -5.85 5.16 -6.06
C ALA A 35 -7.11 4.33 -6.34
N MET A 36 -7.73 3.79 -5.28
CA MET A 36 -8.98 3.03 -5.35
C MET A 36 -10.24 3.87 -5.12
N GLY A 37 -10.11 5.18 -4.89
CA GLY A 37 -11.25 6.09 -4.73
C GLY A 37 -11.91 6.07 -3.35
N PHE A 38 -11.19 5.61 -2.32
CA PHE A 38 -11.63 5.71 -0.93
C PHE A 38 -11.30 7.09 -0.35
N ASP A 39 -12.13 7.54 0.60
CA ASP A 39 -11.97 8.83 1.27
C ASP A 39 -10.75 8.87 2.20
N ASP A 40 -10.41 7.73 2.82
CA ASP A 40 -9.29 7.59 3.73
C ASP A 40 -8.75 6.14 3.78
N ARG A 41 -7.59 5.99 4.43
CA ARG A 41 -6.92 4.69 4.61
C ARG A 41 -7.73 3.69 5.42
N ASP A 42 -8.54 4.13 6.38
CA ASP A 42 -9.26 3.24 7.30
C ASP A 42 -10.43 2.59 6.56
N ALA A 43 -11.16 3.38 5.77
CA ALA A 43 -12.22 2.90 4.90
C ALA A 43 -11.70 1.87 3.89
N TRP A 44 -10.55 2.15 3.28
CA TRP A 44 -9.90 1.20 2.37
C TRP A 44 -9.44 -0.07 3.09
N SER A 45 -8.71 0.07 4.19
CA SER A 45 -8.17 -1.08 4.94
C SER A 45 -9.26 -1.99 5.48
N HIS A 46 -10.36 -1.39 5.97
CA HIS A 46 -11.53 -2.16 6.42
C HIS A 46 -12.23 -2.88 5.27
N ALA A 47 -12.43 -2.22 4.12
CA ALA A 47 -13.09 -2.81 2.97
C ALA A 47 -12.30 -3.97 2.35
N TYR A 48 -10.97 -3.89 2.37
CA TYR A 48 -10.06 -4.90 1.81
C TYR A 48 -9.50 -5.89 2.86
N GLY A 49 -9.87 -5.74 4.13
CA GLY A 49 -9.39 -6.61 5.21
C GLY A 49 -7.88 -6.51 5.44
N ILE A 50 -7.28 -5.35 5.19
CA ILE A 50 -5.84 -5.15 5.31
C ILE A 50 -5.47 -4.94 6.78
N GLU A 51 -4.87 -5.96 7.39
CA GLU A 51 -4.36 -5.90 8.77
C GLU A 51 -2.86 -5.57 8.83
N GLN A 52 -2.11 -5.88 7.77
CA GLN A 52 -0.68 -5.69 7.72
C GLN A 52 -0.21 -5.31 6.31
N LEU A 53 0.67 -4.31 6.26
CA LEU A 53 1.34 -3.90 5.02
C LEU A 53 2.84 -4.17 5.10
N GLY A 54 3.34 -4.83 4.05
CA GLY A 54 4.75 -4.99 3.76
C GLY A 54 5.19 -4.05 2.66
N ILE A 55 6.47 -3.70 2.66
CA ILE A 55 7.11 -2.93 1.60
C ILE A 55 8.44 -3.56 1.20
N ALA A 56 8.66 -3.68 -0.12
CA ALA A 56 9.92 -4.11 -0.68
C ALA A 56 10.36 -3.19 -1.83
N PRO A 57 11.63 -2.74 -1.86
CA PRO A 57 12.17 -2.04 -3.02
C PRO A 57 12.18 -2.96 -4.25
N VAL A 58 11.82 -2.40 -5.41
CA VAL A 58 11.90 -3.08 -6.70
C VAL A 58 12.95 -2.39 -7.57
N HIS A 59 13.81 -3.19 -8.18
CA HIS A 59 14.93 -2.77 -9.04
C HIS A 59 14.60 -2.99 -10.51
#